data_AF-A0A0B7A3P3-F1
#
_entry.id   AF-A0A0B7A3P3-F1
#
_cell.length_a   1.000
_cell.length_b   1.000
_cell.length_c   1.000
_cell.angle_alpha   90.00
_cell.angle_beta   90.00
_cell.angle_gamma   90.00
#
_symmetry.space_group_name_H-M   'P 1'
#
loop_
_entity.id
_entity.type
_entity.pdbx_description
1 polymer ?
#
loop_
_entity_poly.entity_id
_entity_poly.type
_entity_poly.pdbx_seq_one_letter_code
_entity_poly.pdbx_strand_id
1 'polypeptide(L)'
;QKVNMQSLHAFQFVTFSLNRLFTHSKSRTIFVDLHRCYVRNYSIKMSSVFVRNVENDERLQISLDLKVPRENGQTSAVKTFNLNRLKHEELRLTVERLRLNLNKKVVKKSKKKKNKTANNDESQPSKSEDLEVPIEIIHNGKVIDLAVSNECAWVEGAVLRVWEEEISICYNPPSVKLENLPKTIMAGFPLFPEAEYEFTDVRKSEFYWQTFHEKDLMKFKMEVNKGTFNISSAVKGQSFTPHPDNVGQYILLACVPRNGDRIGKMEIVISANVVTVGPDLCPFEKRSEFTKEHSANGEFRIVSYNLLAQIYADTDLARTELFSHCPPSALDMDYRKHLLLKEILGYNADLLCFQEVDKSIFLSHLSPAMEALEYKGLFLPKNDQRSEGCSTFVCGSKFQIINQLDIVLSTFLSSDPLCADIWLEVCKFAPLKEKILQRASVLQVTIIENKEVPNNYICLANTHLYFHPQACNIRLIHAAVAMRYLTNVCDTYKQENKKISLVFCGDFNSGPHLGVYQLMTAQFVPSDHADWNSAGDEEHISNLELHHAMNIESACGTPPYTNFTKGFRETLDYIFIDTDRLEVTKVVPLPSHEDVTANIALPSIVFPSDHLALICDVKFKV
;
A
#
# COMPACT_ATOMS: atom_id res chain seq x y z
N GLN A 1 -57.71 -16.43 -14.56
CA GLN A 1 -57.47 -16.81 -15.98
C GLN A 1 -55.97 -16.58 -16.22
N LYS A 2 -55.11 -17.57 -16.55
CA LYS A 2 -54.86 -18.12 -17.92
C LYS A 2 -54.74 -16.96 -18.94
N VAL A 3 -53.66 -16.69 -19.69
CA VAL A 3 -52.47 -17.44 -20.20
C VAL A 3 -51.32 -16.39 -20.34
N ASN A 4 -49.98 -16.61 -20.29
CA ASN A 4 -49.12 -17.78 -20.54
C ASN A 4 -47.83 -17.82 -19.65
N MET A 5 -46.96 -18.80 -19.88
CA MET A 5 -45.49 -18.74 -19.69
C MET A 5 -44.80 -19.05 -21.04
N GLN A 6 -43.75 -18.31 -21.44
CA GLN A 6 -42.66 -18.76 -22.35
C GLN A 6 -41.70 -17.60 -22.74
N SER A 7 -40.60 -17.41 -22.01
CA SER A 7 -39.43 -16.61 -22.49
C SER A 7 -38.22 -16.63 -21.52
N LEU A 8 -37.76 -17.81 -21.06
CA LEU A 8 -36.57 -17.90 -20.20
C LEU A 8 -35.84 -19.25 -20.31
N HIS A 9 -35.47 -19.65 -21.53
CA HIS A 9 -34.57 -20.79 -21.80
C HIS A 9 -33.94 -20.68 -23.21
N ALA A 10 -33.06 -19.70 -23.44
CA ALA A 10 -32.32 -19.57 -24.70
C ALA A 10 -31.08 -18.65 -24.61
N PHE A 11 -30.10 -18.93 -23.75
CA PHE A 11 -28.72 -18.38 -23.88
C PHE A 11 -27.65 -19.28 -23.22
N GLN A 12 -27.77 -20.59 -23.44
CA GLN A 12 -26.63 -21.51 -23.48
C GLN A 12 -26.53 -22.05 -24.91
N PHE A 13 -25.32 -22.40 -25.38
CA PHE A 13 -24.98 -22.80 -26.76
C PHE A 13 -24.83 -21.68 -27.83
N VAL A 14 -23.85 -20.78 -27.65
CA VAL A 14 -23.06 -20.26 -28.80
C VAL A 14 -21.59 -20.09 -28.40
N THR A 15 -20.77 -21.13 -28.54
CA THR A 15 -19.28 -21.04 -28.63
C THR A 15 -18.63 -22.37 -29.07
N PHE A 16 -19.26 -23.09 -29.99
CA PHE A 16 -18.62 -24.19 -30.73
C PHE A 16 -18.99 -24.07 -32.21
N SER A 17 -17.98 -24.09 -33.09
CA SER A 17 -18.02 -23.95 -34.56
C SER A 17 -17.61 -22.59 -35.14
N LEU A 18 -16.32 -22.26 -34.98
CA LEU A 18 -15.58 -21.46 -35.98
C LEU A 18 -14.15 -22.02 -36.08
N ASN A 19 -14.06 -23.27 -36.53
CA ASN A 19 -12.79 -23.99 -36.65
C ASN A 19 -12.69 -24.68 -38.01
N ARG A 20 -12.72 -23.88 -39.09
CA ARG A 20 -12.32 -24.24 -40.47
C ARG A 20 -12.35 -22.99 -41.37
N LEU A 21 -11.17 -22.60 -41.84
CA LEU A 21 -10.82 -21.68 -42.95
C LEU A 21 -9.79 -20.63 -42.52
N PHE A 22 -8.53 -21.04 -42.44
CA PHE A 22 -7.37 -20.23 -42.88
C PHE A 22 -6.14 -21.15 -42.97
N THR A 23 -5.91 -21.71 -44.16
CA THR A 23 -4.68 -22.39 -44.50
C THR A 23 -3.65 -21.40 -45.04
N HIS A 24 -2.37 -21.63 -44.73
CA HIS A 24 -1.16 -20.95 -45.26
C HIS A 24 -0.72 -19.65 -44.57
N SER A 25 -0.10 -19.81 -43.39
CA SER A 25 1.18 -19.14 -43.07
C SER A 25 1.97 -19.96 -42.06
N LYS A 26 3.10 -20.56 -42.48
CA LYS A 26 3.99 -21.33 -41.60
C LYS A 26 4.98 -20.37 -40.90
N SER A 27 4.66 -19.89 -39.70
CA SER A 27 5.61 -19.55 -38.60
C SER A 27 4.92 -18.78 -37.46
N ARG A 28 4.05 -19.41 -36.67
CA ARG A 28 3.49 -18.83 -35.41
C ARG A 28 2.73 -19.85 -34.54
N THR A 29 3.41 -20.94 -34.12
CA THR A 29 2.74 -21.98 -33.28
C THR A 29 3.67 -22.73 -32.30
N ILE A 30 4.86 -22.22 -32.00
CA ILE A 30 5.76 -22.85 -31.01
C ILE A 30 5.72 -22.11 -29.66
N PHE A 31 5.57 -20.78 -29.67
CA PHE A 31 5.56 -19.97 -28.43
C PHE A 31 4.27 -20.10 -27.60
N VAL A 32 3.10 -20.31 -28.22
CA VAL A 32 1.80 -20.26 -27.51
C VAL A 32 1.56 -21.54 -26.68
N ASP A 33 1.94 -22.72 -27.18
CA ASP A 33 1.76 -23.98 -26.44
C ASP A 33 2.80 -24.16 -25.32
N LEU A 34 4.04 -23.66 -25.50
CA LEU A 34 5.02 -23.57 -24.41
C LEU A 34 4.48 -22.72 -23.25
N HIS A 35 3.86 -21.58 -23.54
CA HIS A 35 3.36 -20.64 -22.53
C HIS A 35 2.24 -21.25 -21.66
N ARG A 36 1.36 -22.08 -22.25
CA ARG A 36 0.28 -22.78 -21.53
C ARG A 36 0.78 -23.98 -20.71
N CYS A 37 1.90 -24.58 -21.12
CA CYS A 37 2.56 -25.66 -20.39
C CYS A 37 3.42 -25.14 -19.23
N TYR A 38 4.07 -23.98 -19.36
CA TYR A 38 4.96 -23.40 -18.36
C TYR A 38 4.23 -23.03 -17.06
N VAL A 39 3.04 -22.42 -17.16
CA VAL A 39 2.23 -22.04 -15.98
C VAL A 39 1.59 -23.27 -15.31
N ARG A 40 1.21 -24.30 -16.08
CA ARG A 40 0.65 -25.55 -15.53
C ARG A 40 1.70 -26.48 -14.92
N ASN A 41 2.97 -26.34 -15.32
CA ASN A 41 4.09 -27.14 -14.82
C ASN A 41 5.20 -26.23 -14.26
N TYR A 42 4.84 -25.31 -13.35
CA TYR A 42 5.81 -24.50 -12.61
C TYR A 42 6.56 -25.36 -11.56
N SER A 43 7.32 -26.33 -12.06
CA SER A 43 8.14 -27.25 -11.28
C SER A 43 9.59 -26.76 -11.31
N ILE A 44 10.13 -26.39 -10.14
CA ILE A 44 11.51 -25.92 -10.00
C ILE A 44 12.47 -27.11 -10.16
N LYS A 45 12.66 -27.52 -11.43
CA LYS A 45 13.45 -28.69 -11.88
C LYS A 45 14.37 -28.37 -13.06
N MET A 46 14.49 -27.12 -13.48
CA MET A 46 15.48 -26.67 -14.46
C MET A 46 16.57 -25.86 -13.77
N SER A 47 17.78 -25.88 -14.32
CA SER A 47 18.85 -25.04 -13.83
C SER A 47 18.61 -23.60 -14.30
N SER A 48 18.84 -22.60 -13.45
CA SER A 48 18.59 -21.18 -13.78
C SER A 48 19.61 -20.27 -13.11
N VAL A 49 19.92 -19.15 -13.76
CA VAL A 49 20.84 -18.13 -13.26
C VAL A 49 20.12 -16.79 -13.26
N PHE A 50 20.03 -16.16 -12.09
CA PHE A 50 19.44 -14.84 -11.89
C PHE A 50 20.52 -13.86 -11.46
N VAL A 51 20.57 -12.70 -12.09
CA VAL A 51 21.47 -11.60 -11.73
C VAL A 51 20.63 -10.38 -11.38
N ARG A 52 20.84 -9.83 -10.19
CA ARG A 52 20.28 -8.55 -9.75
C ARG A 52 21.37 -7.49 -9.77
N ASN A 53 21.15 -6.45 -10.56
CA ASN A 53 21.97 -5.25 -10.71
C ASN A 53 21.08 -4.01 -10.61
N VAL A 54 21.10 -3.32 -9.48
CA VAL A 54 20.48 -2.00 -9.31
C VAL A 54 21.55 -0.94 -9.54
N GLU A 55 21.23 0.13 -10.27
CA GLU A 55 22.19 1.13 -10.75
C GLU A 55 23.05 1.73 -9.61
N ASN A 56 22.43 2.13 -8.50
CA ASN A 56 23.08 2.74 -7.34
C ASN A 56 23.72 1.75 -6.34
N ASP A 57 23.61 0.44 -6.57
CA ASP A 57 24.14 -0.59 -5.67
C ASP A 57 25.60 -0.90 -6.07
N GLU A 58 26.58 -0.90 -5.17
CA GLU A 58 27.98 -1.22 -5.54
C GLU A 58 28.17 -2.70 -5.91
N ARG A 59 27.14 -3.53 -5.67
CA ARG A 59 27.22 -4.98 -5.75
C ARG A 59 26.15 -5.60 -6.65
N LEU A 60 26.52 -6.76 -7.18
CA LEU A 60 25.69 -7.67 -7.94
C LEU A 60 25.33 -8.85 -7.05
N GLN A 61 24.03 -9.21 -7.02
CA GLN A 61 23.59 -10.46 -6.42
C GLN A 61 23.35 -11.48 -7.53
N ILE A 62 24.04 -12.62 -7.47
CA ILE A 62 23.97 -13.68 -8.47
C ILE A 62 23.46 -14.95 -7.77
N SER A 63 22.29 -15.43 -8.19
CA SER A 63 21.68 -16.65 -7.67
C SER A 63 21.65 -17.72 -8.76
N LEU A 64 22.24 -18.88 -8.48
CA LEU A 64 22.33 -20.00 -9.40
C LEU A 64 21.66 -21.23 -8.80
N ASP A 65 20.56 -21.66 -9.39
CA ASP A 65 19.91 -22.94 -9.09
C ASP A 65 20.47 -23.97 -10.08
N LEU A 66 21.35 -24.88 -9.62
CA LEU A 66 22.10 -25.80 -10.50
C LEU A 66 21.89 -27.28 -10.15
N LYS A 67 21.73 -28.13 -11.17
CA LYS A 67 21.79 -29.60 -11.03
C LYS A 67 23.24 -30.07 -10.93
N VAL A 68 23.70 -30.34 -9.72
CA VAL A 68 25.03 -30.97 -9.55
C VAL A 68 24.99 -32.44 -10.03
N PRO A 69 25.90 -32.89 -10.90
CA PRO A 69 25.99 -34.29 -11.32
C PRO A 69 26.19 -35.27 -10.16
N ARG A 70 25.85 -36.55 -10.36
CA ARG A 70 26.29 -37.66 -9.49
C ARG A 70 27.19 -38.58 -10.30
N GLU A 71 28.14 -39.24 -9.62
CA GLU A 71 29.04 -40.27 -10.18
C GLU A 71 28.31 -41.41 -10.93
N ASN A 72 27.01 -41.60 -10.68
CA ASN A 72 26.18 -42.67 -11.25
C ASN A 72 25.35 -42.22 -12.48
N GLY A 73 25.61 -41.05 -13.08
CA GLY A 73 24.82 -40.50 -14.20
C GLY A 73 23.41 -40.00 -13.85
N GLN A 74 22.85 -40.35 -12.69
CA GLN A 74 21.58 -39.79 -12.20
C GLN A 74 21.76 -38.33 -11.73
N THR A 75 20.88 -37.43 -12.17
CA THR A 75 20.87 -36.03 -11.70
C THR A 75 20.57 -35.92 -10.19
N SER A 76 21.17 -34.94 -9.51
CA SER A 76 20.82 -34.63 -8.12
C SER A 76 19.72 -33.57 -8.02
N ALA A 77 19.15 -33.40 -6.82
CA ALA A 77 18.27 -32.28 -6.56
C ALA A 77 19.00 -30.95 -6.86
N VAL A 78 18.28 -30.00 -7.43
CA VAL A 78 18.76 -28.64 -7.71
C VAL A 78 19.33 -28.04 -6.42
N LYS A 79 20.45 -27.32 -6.53
CA LYS A 79 21.07 -26.61 -5.41
C LYS A 79 21.24 -25.15 -5.77
N THR A 80 20.77 -24.29 -4.88
CA THR A 80 20.99 -22.85 -4.93
C THR A 80 22.40 -22.49 -4.47
N PHE A 81 23.04 -21.59 -5.20
CA PHE A 81 24.30 -20.94 -4.89
C PHE A 81 24.09 -19.44 -5.01
N ASN A 82 24.27 -18.70 -3.92
CA ASN A 82 24.15 -17.24 -3.92
C ASN A 82 25.54 -16.61 -3.77
N LEU A 83 25.81 -15.60 -4.58
CA LEU A 83 27.02 -14.79 -4.59
C LEU A 83 26.62 -13.31 -4.48
N ASN A 84 27.32 -12.56 -3.63
CA ASN A 84 27.19 -11.11 -3.54
C ASN A 84 28.59 -10.53 -3.80
N ARG A 85 28.76 -9.82 -4.91
CA ARG A 85 30.07 -9.50 -5.53
C ARG A 85 30.10 -8.03 -5.92
N LEU A 86 31.27 -7.37 -5.88
CA LEU A 86 31.37 -5.99 -6.36
C LEU A 86 31.12 -5.93 -7.87
N LYS A 87 30.61 -4.79 -8.37
CA LYS A 87 30.47 -4.54 -9.81
C LYS A 87 31.82 -4.53 -10.52
N HIS A 88 32.78 -3.81 -9.93
CA HIS A 88 34.08 -3.49 -10.53
C HIS A 88 35.20 -4.49 -10.20
N GLU A 89 34.96 -5.54 -9.40
CA GLU A 89 35.96 -6.61 -9.22
C GLU A 89 36.06 -7.49 -10.47
N GLU A 90 37.24 -8.08 -10.71
CA GLU A 90 37.46 -9.02 -11.82
C GLU A 90 36.56 -10.26 -11.72
N LEU A 91 35.95 -10.63 -12.86
CA LEU A 91 35.11 -11.82 -13.02
C LEU A 91 35.80 -13.10 -12.52
N ARG A 92 37.12 -13.21 -12.70
CA ARG A 92 37.95 -14.31 -12.21
C ARG A 92 37.63 -14.70 -10.77
N LEU A 93 37.54 -13.70 -9.87
CA LEU A 93 37.31 -13.92 -8.45
C LEU A 93 35.92 -14.51 -8.18
N THR A 94 34.92 -14.14 -8.99
CA THR A 94 33.55 -14.69 -8.93
C THR A 94 33.52 -16.12 -9.43
N VAL A 95 34.17 -16.40 -10.57
CA VAL A 95 34.25 -17.73 -11.19
C VAL A 95 34.99 -18.72 -10.28
N GLU A 96 36.14 -18.33 -9.72
CA GLU A 96 36.87 -19.14 -8.74
C GLU A 96 36.03 -19.43 -7.49
N ARG A 97 35.29 -18.43 -6.97
CA ARG A 97 34.40 -18.62 -5.82
C ARG A 97 33.27 -19.61 -6.13
N LEU A 98 32.68 -19.55 -7.32
CA LEU A 98 31.65 -20.48 -7.78
C LEU A 98 32.23 -21.89 -7.94
N ARG A 99 33.40 -22.02 -8.58
CA ARG A 99 34.13 -23.29 -8.75
C ARG A 99 34.43 -23.96 -7.41
N LEU A 100 34.96 -23.21 -6.44
CA LEU A 100 35.19 -23.70 -5.07
C LEU A 100 33.91 -24.18 -4.38
N ASN A 101 32.78 -23.48 -4.58
CA ASN A 101 31.49 -23.87 -4.02
C ASN A 101 30.95 -25.16 -4.65
N LEU A 102 31.10 -25.32 -5.97
CA LEU A 102 30.70 -26.52 -6.71
C LEU A 102 31.58 -27.72 -6.34
N ASN A 103 32.91 -27.57 -6.36
CA ASN A 103 33.87 -28.61 -5.97
C ASN A 103 33.59 -29.12 -4.54
N LYS A 104 33.34 -28.23 -3.57
CA LYS A 104 32.96 -28.62 -2.20
C LYS A 104 31.69 -29.50 -2.15
N LYS A 105 30.74 -29.32 -3.07
CA LYS A 105 29.49 -30.09 -3.13
C LYS A 105 29.62 -31.42 -3.90
N VAL A 106 30.63 -31.55 -4.77
CA VAL A 106 31.05 -32.80 -5.42
C VAL A 106 31.87 -33.64 -4.43
N VAL A 107 32.98 -33.11 -3.92
CA VAL A 107 33.96 -33.81 -3.07
C VAL A 107 33.41 -34.23 -1.70
N LYS A 108 32.46 -33.49 -1.11
CA LYS A 108 31.81 -33.92 0.16
C LYS A 108 31.00 -35.22 0.01
N LYS A 109 30.65 -35.67 -1.20
CA LYS A 109 29.93 -36.93 -1.42
C LYS A 109 30.85 -38.12 -1.63
N SER A 110 31.95 -37.99 -2.37
CA SER A 110 32.91 -39.09 -2.59
C SER A 110 33.52 -39.57 -1.27
N LYS A 111 33.90 -38.65 -0.35
CA LYS A 111 34.35 -39.01 1.01
C LYS A 111 33.29 -39.74 1.85
N LYS A 112 32.00 -39.42 1.69
CA LYS A 112 30.90 -40.08 2.45
C LYS A 112 30.64 -41.53 1.98
N LYS A 113 31.18 -41.92 0.82
CA LYS A 113 31.13 -43.28 0.28
C LYS A 113 32.35 -44.11 0.68
N LYS A 114 33.57 -43.54 0.68
CA LYS A 114 34.79 -44.22 1.17
C LYS A 114 34.61 -44.77 2.60
N ASN A 115 34.03 -44.00 3.52
CA ASN A 115 33.75 -44.46 4.90
C ASN A 115 32.63 -45.54 5.02
N LYS A 116 32.03 -46.02 3.92
CA LYS A 116 31.09 -47.15 3.92
C LYS A 116 31.66 -48.43 3.30
N THR A 117 32.88 -48.42 2.78
CA THR A 117 33.44 -49.54 2.00
C THR A 117 34.94 -49.79 2.23
N ALA A 118 35.50 -49.31 3.34
CA ALA A 118 36.90 -49.56 3.71
C ALA A 118 37.01 -50.11 5.14
N ASN A 119 37.15 -51.43 5.24
CA ASN A 119 38.00 -52.05 6.26
C ASN A 119 39.41 -52.18 5.66
N ASN A 120 40.43 -51.93 6.48
CA ASN A 120 41.85 -52.25 6.28
C ASN A 120 42.42 -52.21 4.85
N ASP A 121 43.11 -51.12 4.51
CA ASP A 121 44.56 -51.21 4.32
C ASP A 121 45.23 -49.82 4.36
N GLU A 122 46.40 -49.73 5.00
CA GLU A 122 47.20 -48.51 5.04
C GLU A 122 48.09 -48.41 3.80
N SER A 123 47.75 -47.51 2.86
CA SER A 123 48.70 -47.04 1.85
C SER A 123 48.44 -45.61 1.42
N GLN A 124 49.50 -44.98 0.90
CA GLN A 124 49.73 -43.54 0.75
C GLN A 124 48.60 -42.69 0.14
N PRO A 125 48.59 -41.36 0.40
CA PRO A 125 47.65 -40.44 -0.24
C PRO A 125 47.92 -40.32 -1.75
N SER A 126 47.18 -41.10 -2.52
CA SER A 126 47.02 -40.84 -3.96
C SER A 126 46.49 -39.42 -4.16
N LYS A 127 47.17 -38.64 -5.00
CA LYS A 127 46.70 -37.32 -5.43
C LYS A 127 45.29 -37.49 -6.00
N SER A 128 44.29 -36.88 -5.37
CA SER A 128 43.01 -36.68 -6.04
C SER A 128 43.26 -35.71 -7.18
N GLU A 129 43.06 -36.16 -8.42
CA GLU A 129 42.84 -35.26 -9.54
C GLU A 129 41.67 -34.36 -9.15
N ASP A 130 41.96 -33.07 -8.94
CA ASP A 130 40.90 -32.10 -8.68
C ASP A 130 40.09 -31.98 -9.97
N LEU A 131 38.88 -32.53 -9.95
CA LEU A 131 37.86 -32.35 -10.98
C LEU A 131 37.54 -30.85 -11.06
N GLU A 132 38.29 -30.12 -11.87
CA GLU A 132 38.13 -28.70 -12.04
C GLU A 132 36.85 -28.44 -12.83
N VAL A 133 35.81 -27.94 -12.15
CA VAL A 133 34.52 -27.66 -12.78
C VAL A 133 34.72 -26.53 -13.81
N PRO A 134 34.51 -26.79 -15.12
CA PRO A 134 34.62 -25.77 -16.14
C PRO A 134 33.42 -24.83 -15.99
N ILE A 135 33.72 -23.53 -16.05
CA ILE A 135 32.76 -22.44 -15.90
C ILE A 135 33.19 -21.35 -16.88
N GLU A 136 32.30 -21.02 -17.79
CA GLU A 136 32.49 -19.97 -18.80
C GLU A 136 31.25 -19.08 -18.82
N ILE A 137 31.42 -17.78 -19.07
CA ILE A 137 30.31 -16.88 -19.42
C ILE A 137 30.48 -16.52 -20.88
N ILE A 138 29.39 -16.60 -21.64
CA ILE A 138 29.36 -16.44 -23.09
C ILE A 138 28.37 -15.35 -23.44
N HIS A 139 28.78 -14.36 -24.22
CA HIS A 139 27.90 -13.31 -24.71
C HIS A 139 28.16 -13.08 -26.20
N ASN A 140 27.10 -13.00 -27.01
CA ASN A 140 27.18 -12.90 -28.47
C ASN A 140 28.09 -13.98 -29.12
N GLY A 141 28.03 -15.21 -28.59
CA GLY A 141 28.81 -16.36 -29.08
C GLY A 141 30.31 -16.35 -28.73
N LYS A 142 30.78 -15.39 -27.91
CA LYS A 142 32.18 -15.31 -27.46
C LYS A 142 32.26 -15.55 -25.95
N VAL A 143 33.26 -16.32 -25.53
CA VAL A 143 33.62 -16.45 -24.10
C VAL A 143 34.15 -15.10 -23.61
N ILE A 144 33.66 -14.65 -22.46
CA ILE A 144 34.06 -13.40 -21.81
C ILE A 144 35.39 -13.63 -21.08
N ASP A 145 36.35 -12.72 -21.25
CA ASP A 145 37.64 -12.77 -20.55
C ASP A 145 37.44 -12.62 -19.03
N LEU A 146 38.12 -13.45 -18.23
CA LEU A 146 38.04 -13.42 -16.77
C LEU A 146 38.61 -12.13 -16.15
N ALA A 147 39.36 -11.32 -16.91
CA ALA A 147 39.88 -10.02 -16.48
C ALA A 147 38.86 -8.86 -16.56
N VAL A 148 37.69 -9.04 -17.18
CA VAL A 148 36.65 -7.98 -17.18
C VAL A 148 35.99 -7.87 -15.81
N SER A 149 35.38 -6.72 -15.51
CA SER A 149 34.59 -6.54 -14.30
C SER A 149 33.29 -7.35 -14.33
N ASN A 150 32.76 -7.75 -13.17
CA ASN A 150 31.50 -8.51 -13.10
C ASN A 150 30.34 -7.80 -13.83
N GLU A 151 30.25 -6.46 -13.78
CA GLU A 151 29.20 -5.69 -14.46
C GLU A 151 29.25 -5.81 -16.00
N CYS A 152 30.44 -6.01 -16.58
CA CYS A 152 30.61 -6.27 -18.01
C CYS A 152 30.34 -7.74 -18.39
N ALA A 153 30.40 -8.65 -17.43
CA ALA A 153 30.26 -10.09 -17.65
C ALA A 153 28.82 -10.58 -17.48
N TRP A 154 28.17 -10.16 -16.39
CA TRP A 154 26.84 -10.64 -15.99
C TRP A 154 25.75 -9.73 -16.58
N VAL A 155 25.60 -9.77 -17.91
CA VAL A 155 24.68 -8.91 -18.68
C VAL A 155 23.48 -9.67 -19.27
N GLU A 156 22.44 -8.94 -19.67
CA GLU A 156 21.30 -9.50 -20.42
C GLU A 156 21.78 -10.20 -21.70
N GLY A 157 21.22 -11.38 -22.01
CA GLY A 157 21.60 -12.16 -23.20
C GLY A 157 22.92 -12.95 -23.06
N ALA A 158 23.63 -12.84 -21.94
CA ALA A 158 24.74 -13.73 -21.63
C ALA A 158 24.24 -15.14 -21.21
N VAL A 159 25.12 -16.14 -21.34
CA VAL A 159 24.88 -17.54 -21.02
C VAL A 159 26.00 -18.02 -20.11
N LEU A 160 25.65 -18.63 -18.98
CA LEU A 160 26.60 -19.33 -18.14
C LEU A 160 26.68 -20.79 -18.60
N ARG A 161 27.87 -21.26 -18.98
CA ARG A 161 28.17 -22.67 -19.23
C ARG A 161 28.83 -23.26 -17.98
N VAL A 162 28.25 -24.31 -17.41
CA VAL A 162 28.83 -25.08 -16.28
C VAL A 162 28.79 -26.56 -16.63
N TRP A 163 29.94 -27.23 -16.63
CA TRP A 163 30.09 -28.55 -17.27
C TRP A 163 29.65 -28.46 -18.74
N GLU A 164 28.66 -29.27 -19.14
CA GLU A 164 28.05 -29.28 -20.47
C GLU A 164 26.66 -28.57 -20.47
N GLU A 165 26.22 -28.02 -19.34
CA GLU A 165 24.92 -27.33 -19.23
C GLU A 165 25.09 -25.83 -19.52
N GLU A 166 24.44 -25.36 -20.59
CA GLU A 166 24.32 -23.94 -20.92
C GLU A 166 23.03 -23.37 -20.35
N ILE A 167 23.14 -22.27 -19.59
CA ILE A 167 22.05 -21.68 -18.84
C ILE A 167 22.02 -20.17 -19.14
N SER A 168 20.95 -19.70 -19.79
CA SER A 168 20.76 -18.27 -20.04
C SER A 168 20.70 -17.48 -18.74
N ILE A 169 21.39 -16.34 -18.71
CA ILE A 169 21.37 -15.42 -17.57
C ILE A 169 20.10 -14.58 -17.65
N CYS A 170 19.25 -14.73 -16.63
CA CYS A 170 18.10 -13.87 -16.40
C CYS A 170 18.59 -12.63 -15.63
N TYR A 171 18.87 -11.55 -16.36
CA TYR A 171 19.38 -10.30 -15.80
C TYR A 171 18.24 -9.35 -15.41
N ASN A 172 18.25 -8.82 -14.19
CA ASN A 172 17.17 -8.04 -13.60
C ASN A 172 15.78 -8.64 -13.89
N PRO A 173 15.53 -9.91 -13.53
CA PRO A 173 14.24 -10.55 -13.74
C PRO A 173 13.18 -9.85 -12.87
N PRO A 174 11.89 -9.89 -13.27
CA PRO A 174 10.81 -9.52 -12.36
C PRO A 174 10.99 -10.31 -11.06
N SER A 175 11.09 -9.62 -9.94
CA SER A 175 11.35 -10.20 -8.63
C SER A 175 10.37 -9.65 -7.62
N VAL A 176 9.87 -10.54 -6.76
CA VAL A 176 8.99 -10.21 -5.65
C VAL A 176 9.51 -10.89 -4.40
N LYS A 177 9.50 -10.18 -3.27
CA LYS A 177 9.69 -10.75 -1.94
C LYS A 177 8.38 -10.52 -1.18
N LEU A 178 7.58 -11.58 -1.09
CA LEU A 178 6.33 -11.56 -0.32
C LEU A 178 6.65 -11.45 1.17
N GLU A 179 5.96 -10.54 1.85
CA GLU A 179 5.99 -10.47 3.31
C GLU A 179 5.07 -11.53 3.93
N ASN A 180 5.23 -11.76 5.23
CA ASN A 180 4.38 -12.72 5.94
C ASN A 180 2.93 -12.20 5.97
N LEU A 181 1.97 -13.11 5.73
CA LEU A 181 0.56 -12.80 5.90
C LEU A 181 0.27 -12.32 7.34
N PRO A 182 -0.71 -11.41 7.54
CA PRO A 182 -1.13 -10.90 8.85
C PRO A 182 -1.29 -12.00 9.93
N LYS A 183 -1.06 -11.65 11.20
CA LYS A 183 -1.25 -12.60 12.31
C LYS A 183 -2.74 -12.87 12.52
N THR A 184 -3.55 -11.83 12.43
CA THR A 184 -5.00 -11.86 12.45
C THR A 184 -5.50 -12.05 11.03
N ILE A 185 -6.39 -13.01 10.79
CA ILE A 185 -7.00 -13.25 9.49
C ILE A 185 -8.47 -13.55 9.72
N MET A 186 -9.37 -12.70 9.26
CA MET A 186 -10.80 -12.82 9.57
C MET A 186 -11.62 -13.22 8.34
N ALA A 187 -12.56 -14.14 8.53
CA ALA A 187 -13.57 -14.43 7.51
C ALA A 187 -14.40 -13.18 7.20
N GLY A 188 -14.66 -12.91 5.92
CA GLY A 188 -15.39 -11.73 5.46
C GLY A 188 -14.56 -10.43 5.38
N PHE A 189 -13.24 -10.48 5.60
CA PHE A 189 -12.33 -9.33 5.49
C PHE A 189 -11.25 -9.56 4.43
N PRO A 190 -10.97 -8.59 3.54
CA PRO A 190 -10.04 -8.79 2.43
C PRO A 190 -8.58 -8.81 2.90
N LEU A 191 -7.80 -9.69 2.27
CA LEU A 191 -6.34 -9.73 2.34
C LEU A 191 -5.76 -9.26 1.01
N PHE A 192 -4.65 -8.52 1.08
CA PHE A 192 -3.89 -8.08 -0.08
C PHE A 192 -2.43 -8.57 0.02
N PRO A 193 -1.73 -8.79 -1.11
CA PRO A 193 -0.33 -9.18 -1.12
C PRO A 193 0.58 -8.04 -0.66
N GLU A 194 1.15 -8.17 0.53
CA GLU A 194 2.24 -7.31 1.01
C GLU A 194 3.57 -7.83 0.43
N ALA A 195 4.31 -6.99 -0.29
CA ALA A 195 5.57 -7.41 -0.92
C ALA A 195 6.49 -6.25 -1.31
N GLU A 196 7.79 -6.53 -1.36
CA GLU A 196 8.77 -5.72 -2.09
C GLU A 196 8.83 -6.18 -3.55
N TYR A 197 8.78 -5.24 -4.50
CA TYR A 197 8.79 -5.49 -5.93
C TYR A 197 10.02 -4.86 -6.60
N GLU A 198 10.76 -5.65 -7.37
CA GLU A 198 11.90 -5.18 -8.17
C GLU A 198 11.73 -5.58 -9.63
N PHE A 199 12.02 -4.66 -10.56
CA PHE A 199 11.93 -4.87 -12.02
C PHE A 199 10.57 -5.44 -12.50
N THR A 200 9.50 -5.22 -11.73
CA THR A 200 8.20 -5.89 -11.86
C THR A 200 7.09 -4.88 -12.15
N ASP A 201 6.17 -5.23 -13.04
CA ASP A 201 4.88 -4.54 -13.22
C ASP A 201 3.84 -5.29 -12.37
N VAL A 202 3.52 -4.76 -11.19
CA VAL A 202 2.64 -5.41 -10.20
C VAL A 202 1.29 -5.77 -10.82
N ARG A 203 0.75 -4.91 -11.70
CA ARG A 203 -0.53 -5.11 -12.39
C ARG A 203 -0.53 -6.29 -13.38
N LYS A 204 0.65 -6.67 -13.89
CA LYS A 204 0.84 -7.86 -14.74
C LYS A 204 1.20 -9.11 -13.94
N SER A 205 1.58 -8.96 -12.69
CA SER A 205 1.92 -10.06 -11.80
C SER A 205 0.67 -10.84 -11.40
N GLU A 206 0.81 -12.15 -11.20
CA GLU A 206 -0.32 -13.03 -10.91
C GLU A 206 -0.27 -13.54 -9.48
N PHE A 207 -1.29 -13.25 -8.69
CA PHE A 207 -1.44 -13.69 -7.31
C PHE A 207 -2.47 -14.82 -7.22
N TYR A 208 -2.16 -15.81 -6.40
CA TYR A 208 -2.94 -17.03 -6.26
C TYR A 208 -3.06 -17.42 -4.79
N TRP A 209 -4.28 -17.75 -4.38
CA TRP A 209 -4.64 -17.99 -2.99
C TRP A 209 -5.21 -19.39 -2.82
N GLN A 210 -4.81 -20.09 -1.76
CA GLN A 210 -5.35 -21.41 -1.44
C GLN A 210 -5.51 -21.58 0.07
N THR A 211 -6.68 -22.03 0.51
CA THR A 211 -6.93 -22.40 1.90
C THR A 211 -6.73 -23.90 2.11
N PHE A 212 -6.32 -24.30 3.32
CA PHE A 212 -6.13 -25.72 3.65
C PHE A 212 -6.15 -25.98 5.17
N HIS A 213 -6.48 -27.21 5.57
CA HIS A 213 -6.50 -27.60 6.99
C HIS A 213 -5.12 -27.95 7.54
N GLU A 214 -4.93 -27.82 8.86
CA GLU A 214 -3.66 -28.08 9.56
C GLU A 214 -2.97 -29.41 9.19
N LYS A 215 -3.74 -30.48 8.96
CA LYS A 215 -3.23 -31.80 8.52
C LYS A 215 -2.33 -31.74 7.27
N ASP A 216 -2.55 -30.75 6.39
CA ASP A 216 -1.81 -30.55 5.15
C ASP A 216 -0.65 -29.54 5.31
N LEU A 217 -0.51 -28.87 6.46
CA LEU A 217 0.49 -27.81 6.70
C LEU A 217 1.93 -28.29 6.52
N MET A 218 2.28 -29.47 7.02
CA MET A 218 3.61 -30.05 6.84
C MET A 218 3.87 -30.43 5.38
N LYS A 219 2.84 -30.87 4.65
CA LYS A 219 2.93 -31.17 3.20
C LYS A 219 3.20 -29.89 2.42
N PHE A 220 2.39 -28.84 2.59
CA PHE A 220 2.60 -27.57 1.89
C PHE A 220 3.94 -26.91 2.25
N LYS A 221 4.33 -26.90 3.53
CA LYS A 221 5.67 -26.43 3.93
C LYS A 221 6.79 -27.23 3.25
N MET A 222 6.65 -28.55 3.05
CA MET A 222 7.62 -29.34 2.28
C MET A 222 7.58 -29.06 0.78
N GLU A 223 6.42 -28.81 0.19
CA GLU A 223 6.27 -28.51 -1.24
C GLU A 223 6.84 -27.14 -1.60
N VAL A 224 6.59 -26.11 -0.78
CA VAL A 224 7.17 -24.77 -0.91
C VAL A 224 8.70 -24.85 -0.77
N ASN A 225 9.22 -25.45 0.31
CA ASN A 225 10.66 -25.60 0.52
C ASN A 225 11.40 -26.42 -0.57
N LYS A 226 10.69 -27.22 -1.36
CA LYS A 226 11.24 -28.00 -2.48
C LYS A 226 10.97 -27.37 -3.85
N GLY A 227 10.19 -26.29 -3.94
CA GLY A 227 9.78 -25.70 -5.21
C GLY A 227 8.88 -26.62 -6.06
N THR A 228 8.06 -27.44 -5.40
CA THR A 228 7.17 -28.44 -6.05
C THR A 228 5.68 -28.16 -5.85
N PHE A 229 5.31 -27.03 -5.28
CA PHE A 229 3.91 -26.62 -5.14
C PHE A 229 3.25 -26.47 -6.53
N ASN A 230 2.02 -26.96 -6.68
CA ASN A 230 1.27 -26.86 -7.92
C ASN A 230 0.12 -25.86 -7.76
N ILE A 231 0.20 -24.77 -8.52
CA ILE A 231 -0.73 -23.64 -8.45
C ILE A 231 -2.14 -23.94 -9.02
N SER A 232 -2.35 -25.09 -9.67
CA SER A 232 -3.62 -25.40 -10.34
C SER A 232 -4.83 -25.56 -9.39
N SER A 233 -4.60 -25.73 -8.09
CA SER A 233 -5.64 -25.75 -7.05
C SER A 233 -5.91 -24.39 -6.39
N ALA A 234 -5.15 -23.35 -6.74
CA ALA A 234 -5.25 -22.03 -6.12
C ALA A 234 -6.15 -21.09 -6.96
N VAL A 235 -6.89 -20.22 -6.26
CA VAL A 235 -7.77 -19.21 -6.85
C VAL A 235 -6.94 -17.98 -7.21
N LYS A 236 -6.97 -17.56 -8.48
CA LYS A 236 -6.27 -16.35 -8.95
C LYS A 236 -7.05 -15.10 -8.54
N GLY A 237 -6.38 -14.13 -7.90
CA GLY A 237 -6.98 -12.85 -7.51
C GLY A 237 -5.98 -11.88 -6.89
N GLN A 238 -6.10 -10.58 -7.19
CA GLN A 238 -5.25 -9.52 -6.62
C GLN A 238 -5.47 -9.35 -5.10
N SER A 239 -6.58 -9.83 -4.59
CA SER A 239 -6.91 -9.91 -3.16
C SER A 239 -7.65 -11.22 -2.88
N PHE A 240 -7.81 -11.56 -1.61
CA PHE A 240 -8.60 -12.71 -1.16
C PHE A 240 -9.37 -12.40 0.12
N THR A 241 -10.69 -12.57 0.07
CA THR A 241 -11.57 -12.48 1.23
C THR A 241 -11.92 -13.89 1.68
N PRO A 242 -11.47 -14.37 2.86
CA PRO A 242 -11.79 -15.71 3.32
C PRO A 242 -13.30 -15.86 3.56
N HIS A 243 -13.89 -16.97 3.12
CA HIS A 243 -15.28 -17.32 3.41
C HIS A 243 -15.42 -17.81 4.86
N PRO A 244 -16.60 -17.73 5.52
CA PRO A 244 -16.82 -18.36 6.82
C PRO A 244 -16.45 -19.86 6.89
N ASP A 245 -16.59 -20.61 5.79
CA ASP A 245 -16.15 -22.02 5.72
C ASP A 245 -14.62 -22.19 5.80
N ASN A 246 -13.85 -21.12 5.64
CA ASN A 246 -12.40 -21.12 5.78
C ASN A 246 -11.92 -20.97 7.22
N VAL A 247 -12.81 -20.71 8.19
CA VAL A 247 -12.43 -20.63 9.62
C VAL A 247 -11.75 -21.93 10.06
N GLY A 248 -10.62 -21.80 10.77
CA GLY A 248 -9.75 -22.93 11.16
C GLY A 248 -8.86 -23.47 10.04
N GLN A 249 -8.83 -22.84 8.86
CA GLN A 249 -7.90 -23.17 7.77
C GLN A 249 -6.73 -22.17 7.72
N TYR A 250 -5.57 -22.62 7.26
CA TYR A 250 -4.44 -21.78 6.88
C TYR A 250 -4.63 -21.22 5.47
N ILE A 251 -3.90 -20.16 5.14
CA ILE A 251 -3.83 -19.56 3.80
C ILE A 251 -2.42 -19.70 3.23
N LEU A 252 -2.35 -20.05 1.96
CA LEU A 252 -1.15 -19.95 1.12
C LEU A 252 -1.38 -18.85 0.09
N LEU A 253 -0.43 -17.92 -0.03
CA LEU A 253 -0.35 -16.91 -1.07
C LEU A 253 0.87 -17.19 -1.95
N ALA A 254 0.66 -17.34 -3.24
CA ALA A 254 1.72 -17.42 -4.24
C ALA A 254 1.66 -16.23 -5.19
N CYS A 255 2.81 -15.63 -5.51
CA CYS A 255 2.94 -14.58 -6.52
C CYS A 255 3.88 -15.02 -7.64
N VAL A 256 3.43 -14.84 -8.89
CA VAL A 256 4.24 -14.99 -10.10
C VAL A 256 4.51 -13.59 -10.68
N PRO A 257 5.66 -12.96 -10.34
CA PRO A 257 5.97 -11.61 -10.79
C PRO A 257 6.20 -11.56 -12.30
N ARG A 258 5.79 -10.45 -12.93
CA ARG A 258 5.92 -10.23 -14.38
C ARG A 258 6.34 -8.82 -14.74
N ASN A 259 6.97 -8.66 -15.91
CA ASN A 259 7.18 -7.38 -16.55
C ASN A 259 7.18 -7.55 -18.08
N GLY A 260 6.12 -7.06 -18.73
CA GLY A 260 5.84 -7.42 -20.12
C GLY A 260 5.69 -8.94 -20.27
N ASP A 261 6.42 -9.51 -21.23
CA ASP A 261 6.48 -10.97 -21.46
C ASP A 261 7.44 -11.69 -20.50
N ARG A 262 8.23 -10.98 -19.69
CA ARG A 262 9.18 -11.57 -18.75
C ARG A 262 8.44 -12.10 -17.53
N ILE A 263 8.79 -13.31 -17.09
CA ILE A 263 8.23 -13.98 -15.92
C ILE A 263 9.36 -14.23 -14.94
N GLY A 264 9.17 -13.84 -13.68
CA GLY A 264 10.11 -14.07 -12.60
C GLY A 264 9.91 -15.39 -11.86
N LYS A 265 10.70 -15.57 -10.80
CA LYS A 265 10.58 -16.72 -9.88
C LYS A 265 9.30 -16.57 -9.06
N MET A 266 8.48 -17.62 -9.01
CA MET A 266 7.31 -17.67 -8.14
C MET A 266 7.74 -17.71 -6.68
N GLU A 267 7.22 -16.78 -5.89
CA GLU A 267 7.41 -16.72 -4.43
C GLU A 267 6.13 -17.16 -3.72
N ILE A 268 6.26 -17.80 -2.55
CA ILE A 268 5.11 -18.35 -1.80
C ILE A 268 5.28 -18.11 -0.30
N VAL A 269 4.24 -17.58 0.34
CA VAL A 269 4.12 -17.50 1.80
C VAL A 269 2.92 -18.31 2.30
N ILE A 270 3.02 -18.80 3.53
CA ILE A 270 1.95 -19.53 4.24
C ILE A 270 1.67 -18.78 5.53
N SER A 271 0.40 -18.58 5.87
CA SER A 271 0.01 -17.88 7.10
C SER A 271 0.55 -18.57 8.35
N ALA A 272 0.98 -17.77 9.33
CA ALA A 272 1.42 -18.30 10.62
C ALA A 272 0.25 -18.89 11.42
N ASN A 273 -0.92 -18.27 11.28
CA ASN A 273 -2.16 -18.59 11.99
C ASN A 273 -3.27 -19.03 11.00
N VAL A 274 -4.34 -19.58 11.55
CA VAL A 274 -5.57 -19.93 10.81
C VAL A 274 -6.51 -18.73 10.69
N VAL A 275 -7.42 -18.77 9.71
CA VAL A 275 -8.56 -17.85 9.62
C VAL A 275 -9.43 -18.00 10.88
N THR A 276 -9.74 -16.88 11.52
CA THR A 276 -10.69 -16.77 12.62
C THR A 276 -12.05 -16.26 12.13
N VAL A 277 -13.07 -16.41 12.97
CA VAL A 277 -14.31 -15.64 12.80
C VAL A 277 -13.96 -14.14 12.89
N GLY A 278 -14.55 -13.33 12.02
CA GLY A 278 -14.51 -11.86 12.17
C GLY A 278 -15.48 -11.38 13.24
N PRO A 279 -15.60 -10.06 13.45
CA PRO A 279 -16.81 -9.52 14.08
C PRO A 279 -18.05 -9.86 13.24
N ASP A 280 -19.23 -9.73 13.87
CA ASP A 280 -20.53 -9.73 13.17
C ASP A 280 -20.66 -8.48 12.28
N LEU A 281 -21.89 -8.17 11.83
CA LEU A 281 -22.18 -7.01 10.96
C LEU A 281 -21.55 -5.72 11.50
N CYS A 282 -20.54 -5.20 10.80
CA CYS A 282 -19.93 -3.92 11.15
C CYS A 282 -20.86 -2.78 10.72
N PRO A 283 -21.12 -1.74 11.56
CA PRO A 283 -22.04 -0.67 11.19
C PRO A 283 -21.65 0.11 9.93
N PHE A 284 -20.36 0.14 9.56
CA PHE A 284 -19.93 0.71 8.27
C PHE A 284 -20.49 -0.06 7.06
N GLU A 285 -20.81 -1.35 7.17
CA GLU A 285 -21.43 -2.12 6.07
C GLU A 285 -22.85 -1.61 5.75
N LYS A 286 -23.58 -1.13 6.76
CA LYS A 286 -24.87 -0.42 6.56
C LYS A 286 -24.69 0.89 5.78
N ARG A 287 -23.51 1.53 5.89
CA ARG A 287 -23.15 2.73 5.13
C ARG A 287 -22.72 2.38 3.71
N SER A 288 -22.03 1.25 3.52
CA SER A 288 -21.67 0.71 2.21
C SER A 288 -22.89 0.45 1.32
N GLU A 289 -24.07 0.22 1.90
CA GLU A 289 -25.33 0.12 1.15
C GLU A 289 -25.69 1.41 0.38
N PHE A 290 -25.24 2.58 0.83
CA PHE A 290 -25.40 3.87 0.13
C PHE A 290 -24.31 4.10 -0.93
N THR A 291 -23.26 3.29 -0.96
CA THR A 291 -22.05 3.48 -1.75
C THR A 291 -21.64 2.23 -2.54
N LYS A 292 -22.59 1.33 -2.83
CA LYS A 292 -22.37 0.06 -3.58
C LYS A 292 -21.67 0.23 -4.91
N GLU A 293 -21.91 1.37 -5.56
CA GLU A 293 -21.30 1.76 -6.81
C GLU A 293 -20.55 3.09 -6.61
N HIS A 294 -19.62 3.38 -7.54
CA HIS A 294 -19.01 4.70 -7.64
C HIS A 294 -20.06 5.79 -7.82
N SER A 295 -19.68 7.03 -7.53
CA SER A 295 -20.51 8.20 -7.81
C SER A 295 -20.87 8.31 -9.30
N ALA A 296 -22.03 8.88 -9.62
CA ALA A 296 -22.54 9.00 -10.98
C ALA A 296 -21.61 9.84 -11.89
N ASN A 297 -21.78 9.72 -13.21
CA ASN A 297 -21.02 10.52 -14.19
C ASN A 297 -21.22 12.03 -13.93
N GLY A 298 -20.13 12.79 -13.88
CA GLY A 298 -20.15 14.21 -13.52
C GLY A 298 -20.22 14.50 -12.01
N GLU A 299 -20.42 13.48 -11.17
CA GLU A 299 -20.29 13.57 -9.72
C GLU A 299 -18.99 12.90 -9.25
N PHE A 300 -18.54 13.24 -8.04
CA PHE A 300 -17.43 12.59 -7.35
C PHE A 300 -17.69 12.51 -5.84
N ARG A 301 -17.30 11.38 -5.23
CA ARG A 301 -17.46 11.10 -3.80
C ARG A 301 -16.18 11.48 -3.05
N ILE A 302 -16.34 12.25 -1.98
CA ILE A 302 -15.26 12.65 -1.07
C ILE A 302 -15.45 11.92 0.26
N VAL A 303 -14.34 11.46 0.85
CA VAL A 303 -14.27 10.92 2.21
C VAL A 303 -13.22 11.66 3.03
N SER A 304 -13.53 12.01 4.27
CA SER A 304 -12.55 12.43 5.29
C SER A 304 -12.62 11.50 6.49
N TYR A 305 -11.49 10.97 6.96
CA TYR A 305 -11.47 10.00 8.06
C TYR A 305 -10.13 9.95 8.83
N ASN A 306 -10.16 10.28 10.13
CA ASN A 306 -9.06 10.00 11.04
C ASN A 306 -9.03 8.49 11.37
N LEU A 307 -7.92 7.81 11.09
CA LEU A 307 -7.81 6.34 11.18
C LEU A 307 -7.33 5.84 12.56
N LEU A 308 -7.07 6.75 13.51
CA LEU A 308 -6.46 6.50 14.81
C LEU A 308 -5.09 5.80 14.70
N ALA A 309 -3.99 6.56 14.77
CA ALA A 309 -2.64 5.99 14.64
C ALA A 309 -2.31 5.09 15.83
N GLN A 310 -1.58 4.01 15.56
CA GLN A 310 -1.24 3.01 16.56
C GLN A 310 -0.40 3.60 17.71
N ILE A 311 0.44 4.60 17.41
CA ILE A 311 1.24 5.31 18.41
C ILE A 311 0.40 5.99 19.53
N TYR A 312 -0.86 6.36 19.24
CA TYR A 312 -1.76 6.93 20.24
C TYR A 312 -2.58 5.85 20.94
N ALA A 313 -3.10 4.89 20.17
CA ALA A 313 -3.84 3.72 20.68
C ALA A 313 -3.02 2.84 21.64
N ASP A 314 -1.69 2.77 21.48
CA ASP A 314 -0.80 1.94 22.31
C ASP A 314 -0.30 2.60 23.59
N THR A 315 -0.63 3.87 23.85
CA THR A 315 -0.23 4.52 25.11
C THR A 315 -0.95 3.89 26.31
N ASP A 316 -0.28 3.85 27.48
CA ASP A 316 -0.90 3.34 28.71
C ASP A 316 -2.20 4.09 29.01
N LEU A 317 -2.19 5.42 28.92
CA LEU A 317 -3.36 6.29 29.10
C LEU A 317 -4.52 5.93 28.15
N ALA A 318 -4.21 5.66 26.88
CA ALA A 318 -5.23 5.24 25.92
C ALA A 318 -5.82 3.88 26.30
N ARG A 319 -4.99 2.91 26.69
CA ARG A 319 -5.42 1.55 27.06
C ARG A 319 -6.16 1.48 28.40
N THR A 320 -5.79 2.29 29.39
CA THR A 320 -6.36 2.22 30.76
C THR A 320 -7.49 3.22 31.00
N GLU A 321 -7.55 4.33 30.27
CA GLU A 321 -8.55 5.39 30.48
C GLU A 321 -9.43 5.59 29.24
N LEU A 322 -8.88 6.12 28.13
CA LEU A 322 -9.65 6.56 26.95
C LEU A 322 -10.44 5.41 26.30
N PHE A 323 -9.73 4.32 25.99
CA PHE A 323 -10.23 3.13 25.28
C PHE A 323 -10.38 1.92 26.21
N SER A 324 -10.50 2.14 27.51
CA SER A 324 -10.69 1.13 28.56
C SER A 324 -11.89 0.18 28.37
N HIS A 325 -12.79 0.51 27.45
CA HIS A 325 -13.95 -0.28 27.04
C HIS A 325 -13.66 -1.22 25.85
N CYS A 326 -12.64 -0.91 25.05
CA CYS A 326 -12.26 -1.66 23.85
C CYS A 326 -11.30 -2.83 24.23
N PRO A 327 -11.56 -4.07 23.78
CA PRO A 327 -10.62 -5.17 23.99
C PRO A 327 -9.24 -4.87 23.38
N PRO A 328 -8.12 -5.13 24.08
CA PRO A 328 -6.78 -4.83 23.56
C PRO A 328 -6.47 -5.47 22.19
N SER A 329 -7.06 -6.63 21.89
CA SER A 329 -6.95 -7.28 20.58
C SER A 329 -7.68 -6.56 19.44
N ALA A 330 -8.73 -5.79 19.75
CA ALA A 330 -9.45 -4.98 18.79
C ALA A 330 -8.84 -3.57 18.64
N LEU A 331 -8.06 -3.13 19.62
CA LEU A 331 -7.29 -1.88 19.58
C LEU A 331 -5.95 -2.03 18.80
N ASP A 332 -5.41 -3.25 18.71
CA ASP A 332 -4.20 -3.57 17.93
C ASP A 332 -4.40 -3.31 16.43
N MET A 333 -3.45 -2.62 15.79
CA MET A 333 -3.49 -2.32 14.35
C MET A 333 -3.61 -3.57 13.47
N ASP A 334 -3.07 -4.72 13.89
CA ASP A 334 -3.19 -5.97 13.14
C ASP A 334 -4.65 -6.45 13.02
N TYR A 335 -5.53 -6.06 13.95
CA TYR A 335 -6.98 -6.22 13.84
C TYR A 335 -7.62 -5.04 13.08
N ARG A 336 -7.36 -3.80 13.53
CA ARG A 336 -8.04 -2.58 13.03
C ARG A 336 -7.86 -2.39 11.53
N LYS A 337 -6.67 -2.69 10.98
CA LYS A 337 -6.37 -2.57 9.54
C LYS A 337 -7.33 -3.35 8.64
N HIS A 338 -7.86 -4.50 9.08
CA HIS A 338 -8.82 -5.28 8.31
C HIS A 338 -10.18 -4.56 8.22
N LEU A 339 -10.65 -4.01 9.34
CA LEU A 339 -11.87 -3.21 9.40
C LEU A 339 -11.71 -1.92 8.59
N LEU A 340 -10.62 -1.16 8.80
CA LEU A 340 -10.30 0.05 8.02
C LEU A 340 -10.33 -0.23 6.52
N LEU A 341 -9.66 -1.29 6.07
CA LEU A 341 -9.56 -1.61 4.66
C LEU A 341 -10.92 -2.04 4.07
N LYS A 342 -11.70 -2.84 4.80
CA LYS A 342 -13.06 -3.22 4.37
C LYS A 342 -14.00 -2.02 4.31
N GLU A 343 -13.92 -1.14 5.29
CA GLU A 343 -14.69 0.10 5.38
C GLU A 343 -14.36 1.05 4.21
N ILE A 344 -13.08 1.39 4.05
CA ILE A 344 -12.57 2.29 3.00
C ILE A 344 -12.95 1.79 1.59
N LEU A 345 -12.75 0.49 1.33
CA LEU A 345 -13.09 -0.10 0.04
C LEU A 345 -14.60 -0.15 -0.22
N GLY A 346 -15.41 -0.33 0.83
CA GLY A 346 -16.88 -0.32 0.74
C GLY A 346 -17.47 1.05 0.35
N TYR A 347 -16.70 2.14 0.50
CA TYR A 347 -17.16 3.49 0.18
C TYR A 347 -17.07 3.87 -1.31
N ASN A 348 -16.31 3.14 -2.14
CA ASN A 348 -16.16 3.43 -3.58
C ASN A 348 -15.99 4.94 -3.88
N ALA A 349 -15.15 5.60 -3.07
CA ALA A 349 -15.00 7.05 -3.04
C ALA A 349 -13.91 7.52 -3.99
N ASP A 350 -14.14 8.62 -4.72
CA ASP A 350 -13.22 9.06 -5.76
C ASP A 350 -12.03 9.87 -5.19
N LEU A 351 -12.27 10.59 -4.09
CA LEU A 351 -11.27 11.35 -3.32
C LEU A 351 -11.34 10.92 -1.84
N LEU A 352 -10.22 10.51 -1.26
CA LEU A 352 -10.13 10.07 0.13
C LEU A 352 -9.02 10.84 0.84
N CYS A 353 -9.34 11.49 1.94
CA CYS A 353 -8.42 12.25 2.78
C CYS A 353 -8.40 11.64 4.19
N PHE A 354 -7.24 11.15 4.60
CA PHE A 354 -7.07 10.45 5.87
C PHE A 354 -6.11 11.18 6.80
N GLN A 355 -6.38 11.10 8.09
CA GLN A 355 -5.54 11.63 9.16
C GLN A 355 -5.06 10.47 10.06
N GLU A 356 -3.96 10.69 10.78
CA GLU A 356 -3.32 9.69 11.65
C GLU A 356 -2.99 8.36 10.95
N VAL A 357 -2.52 8.43 9.71
CA VAL A 357 -2.16 7.23 8.97
C VAL A 357 -0.74 6.83 9.36
N ASP A 358 -0.56 5.66 9.97
CA ASP A 358 0.77 5.07 10.18
C ASP A 358 1.45 4.82 8.83
N LYS A 359 2.70 5.26 8.69
CA LYS A 359 3.54 5.12 7.48
C LYS A 359 3.70 3.68 7.04
N SER A 360 3.81 2.74 7.98
CA SER A 360 3.84 1.30 7.68
C SER A 360 2.52 0.84 7.05
N ILE A 361 1.39 1.23 7.63
CA ILE A 361 0.05 0.88 7.16
C ILE A 361 -0.26 1.55 5.81
N PHE A 362 0.18 2.79 5.61
CA PHE A 362 0.12 3.42 4.29
C PHE A 362 0.90 2.61 3.24
N LEU A 363 2.17 2.30 3.52
CA LEU A 363 3.07 1.67 2.55
C LEU A 363 2.76 0.20 2.25
N SER A 364 2.39 -0.61 3.25
CA SER A 364 2.19 -2.06 3.06
C SER A 364 0.73 -2.50 2.98
N HIS A 365 -0.23 -1.75 3.52
CA HIS A 365 -1.67 -2.11 3.45
C HIS A 365 -2.47 -1.21 2.49
N LEU A 366 -2.51 0.10 2.74
CA LEU A 366 -3.42 0.99 2.02
C LEU A 366 -2.97 1.24 0.58
N SER A 367 -1.71 1.65 0.34
CA SER A 367 -1.25 1.95 -1.03
C SER A 367 -1.37 0.76 -1.97
N PRO A 368 -0.88 -0.45 -1.62
CA PRO A 368 -1.00 -1.61 -2.51
C PRO A 368 -2.46 -2.00 -2.81
N ALA A 369 -3.35 -1.93 -1.81
CA ALA A 369 -4.76 -2.27 -2.00
C ALA A 369 -5.52 -1.24 -2.86
N MET A 370 -5.22 0.04 -2.67
CA MET A 370 -5.84 1.14 -3.42
C MET A 370 -5.26 1.23 -4.85
N GLU A 371 -3.97 1.02 -5.05
CA GLU A 371 -3.33 0.96 -6.38
C GLU A 371 -3.85 -0.19 -7.24
N ALA A 372 -4.21 -1.33 -6.62
CA ALA A 372 -4.88 -2.44 -7.31
C ALA A 372 -6.27 -2.07 -7.86
N LEU A 373 -6.85 -0.95 -7.41
CA LEU A 373 -8.11 -0.36 -7.85
C LEU A 373 -7.90 0.98 -8.60
N GLU A 374 -6.71 1.19 -9.17
CA GLU A 374 -6.33 2.37 -9.95
C GLU A 374 -6.29 3.71 -9.19
N TYR A 375 -6.28 3.70 -7.86
CA TYR A 375 -6.03 4.92 -7.07
C TYR A 375 -4.54 5.25 -7.05
N LYS A 376 -4.23 6.54 -6.92
CA LYS A 376 -2.90 7.03 -6.58
C LYS A 376 -2.90 7.60 -5.17
N GLY A 377 -2.12 7.01 -4.27
CA GLY A 377 -1.89 7.49 -2.91
C GLY A 377 -0.76 8.50 -2.81
N LEU A 378 -0.90 9.46 -1.89
CA LEU A 378 0.13 10.41 -1.47
C LEU A 378 0.16 10.47 0.07
N PHE A 379 1.34 10.38 0.67
CA PHE A 379 1.52 10.41 2.13
C PHE A 379 2.41 11.58 2.56
N LEU A 380 1.97 12.32 3.58
CA LEU A 380 2.70 13.43 4.18
C LEU A 380 2.88 13.15 5.69
N PRO A 381 4.06 12.72 6.16
CA PRO A 381 4.33 12.56 7.59
C PRO A 381 4.25 13.90 8.31
N LYS A 382 3.80 13.92 9.58
CA LYS A 382 3.82 15.16 10.36
C LYS A 382 5.24 15.68 10.61
N ASN A 383 6.19 14.78 10.85
CA ASN A 383 7.63 15.05 10.89
C ASN A 383 8.43 13.74 10.73
N ASP A 384 9.75 13.83 10.51
CA ASP A 384 10.64 12.67 10.30
C ASP A 384 10.74 11.71 11.50
N GLN A 385 10.34 12.15 12.70
CA GLN A 385 10.44 11.36 13.93
C GLN A 385 9.15 10.58 14.25
N ARG A 386 8.00 11.01 13.74
CA ARG A 386 6.71 10.35 13.95
C ARG A 386 6.42 9.36 12.82
N SER A 387 5.89 8.20 13.19
CA SER A 387 5.45 7.19 12.23
C SER A 387 4.10 7.49 11.59
N GLU A 388 3.45 8.63 11.85
CA GLU A 388 2.11 8.97 11.33
C GLU A 388 2.04 10.31 10.58
N GLY A 389 1.01 10.44 9.74
CA GLY A 389 0.80 11.60 8.89
C GLY A 389 -0.60 11.71 8.32
N CYS A 390 -0.76 12.63 7.38
CA CYS A 390 -1.93 12.71 6.51
C CYS A 390 -1.69 11.88 5.25
N SER A 391 -2.75 11.33 4.66
CA SER A 391 -2.67 10.76 3.32
C SER A 391 -3.86 11.14 2.46
N THR A 392 -3.67 11.15 1.16
CA THR A 392 -4.72 11.42 0.17
C THR A 392 -4.67 10.37 -0.92
N PHE A 393 -5.81 9.75 -1.23
CA PHE A 393 -5.97 8.86 -2.39
C PHE A 393 -6.89 9.50 -3.42
N VAL A 394 -6.48 9.44 -4.67
CA VAL A 394 -7.18 10.02 -5.82
C VAL A 394 -7.49 8.92 -6.82
N CYS A 395 -8.76 8.75 -7.20
CA CYS A 395 -9.18 7.75 -8.17
C CYS A 395 -8.63 8.08 -9.57
N GLY A 396 -7.74 7.24 -10.08
CA GLY A 396 -7.02 7.46 -11.33
C GLY A 396 -7.88 7.36 -12.58
N SER A 397 -9.11 6.84 -12.51
CA SER A 397 -10.04 6.84 -13.64
C SER A 397 -10.70 8.20 -13.84
N LYS A 398 -11.16 8.86 -12.77
CA LYS A 398 -11.83 10.18 -12.80
C LYS A 398 -10.88 11.38 -12.76
N PHE A 399 -9.70 11.25 -12.14
CA PHE A 399 -8.82 12.39 -11.89
C PHE A 399 -7.37 12.16 -12.33
N GLN A 400 -6.65 13.26 -12.58
CA GLN A 400 -5.22 13.29 -12.80
C GLN A 400 -4.55 14.19 -11.76
N ILE A 401 -3.53 13.70 -11.05
CA ILE A 401 -2.71 14.54 -10.17
C ILE A 401 -1.79 15.41 -11.03
N ILE A 402 -1.84 16.72 -10.80
CA ILE A 402 -1.08 17.76 -11.53
C ILE A 402 0.11 18.24 -10.70
N ASN A 403 -0.11 18.55 -9.43
CA ASN A 403 0.94 19.05 -8.54
C ASN A 403 0.67 18.69 -7.07
N GLN A 404 1.71 18.74 -6.24
CA GLN A 404 1.65 18.56 -4.78
C GLN A 404 2.34 19.75 -4.12
N LEU A 405 1.66 20.38 -3.17
CA LEU A 405 1.97 21.72 -2.63
C LEU A 405 1.90 21.70 -1.09
N ASP A 406 2.48 20.66 -0.50
CA ASP A 406 2.40 20.39 0.94
C ASP A 406 3.22 21.39 1.77
N ILE A 407 2.69 21.81 2.93
CA ILE A 407 3.38 22.72 3.86
C ILE A 407 3.30 22.25 5.32
N VAL A 408 4.31 22.63 6.11
CA VAL A 408 4.25 22.61 7.58
C VAL A 408 3.73 23.98 8.03
N LEU A 409 2.61 24.00 8.76
CA LEU A 409 1.86 25.23 9.04
C LEU A 409 2.66 26.23 9.90
N SER A 410 3.37 25.73 10.91
CA SER A 410 4.22 26.54 11.79
C SER A 410 5.44 27.14 11.07
N THR A 411 6.06 26.36 10.17
CA THR A 411 7.16 26.85 9.33
C THR A 411 6.67 27.95 8.40
N PHE A 412 5.60 27.69 7.63
CA PHE A 412 5.04 28.64 6.67
C PHE A 412 4.64 29.96 7.33
N LEU A 413 3.93 29.90 8.47
CA LEU A 413 3.60 31.07 9.29
C LEU A 413 4.82 31.92 9.65
N SER A 414 5.94 31.28 10.01
CA SER A 414 7.14 31.96 10.48
C SER A 414 8.03 32.56 9.38
N SER A 415 7.85 32.12 8.12
CA SER A 415 8.75 32.44 7.01
C SER A 415 8.10 33.14 5.81
N ASP A 416 6.80 32.96 5.59
CA ASP A 416 6.14 33.45 4.38
C ASP A 416 5.46 34.83 4.58
N PRO A 417 5.68 35.82 3.68
CA PRO A 417 5.03 37.12 3.75
C PRO A 417 3.49 37.09 3.80
N LEU A 418 2.83 36.05 3.27
CA LEU A 418 1.36 35.89 3.32
C LEU A 418 0.79 35.84 4.75
N CYS A 419 1.61 35.55 5.76
CA CYS A 419 1.20 35.46 7.17
C CYS A 419 1.94 36.44 8.08
N ALA A 420 2.61 37.46 7.54
CA ALA A 420 3.51 38.33 8.31
C ALA A 420 2.83 39.14 9.43
N ASP A 421 1.58 39.53 9.24
CA ASP A 421 0.70 40.17 10.25
C ASP A 421 0.31 39.21 11.37
N ILE A 422 -0.12 37.98 11.04
CA ILE A 422 -0.40 36.92 12.03
C ILE A 422 0.88 36.63 12.84
N TRP A 423 2.02 36.51 12.17
CA TRP A 423 3.30 36.23 12.80
C TRP A 423 3.81 37.37 13.67
N LEU A 424 3.53 38.62 13.30
CA LEU A 424 3.85 39.80 14.12
C LEU A 424 3.09 39.78 15.44
N GLU A 425 1.79 39.43 15.43
CA GLU A 425 1.00 39.28 16.67
C GLU A 425 1.49 38.10 17.51
N VAL A 426 1.71 36.93 16.91
CA VAL A 426 2.29 35.75 17.60
C VAL A 426 3.64 36.06 18.24
N CYS A 427 4.50 36.85 17.58
CA CYS A 427 5.82 37.21 18.11
C CYS A 427 5.79 38.10 19.36
N LYS A 428 4.66 38.71 19.71
CA LYS A 428 4.50 39.46 20.97
C LYS A 428 4.41 38.55 22.20
N PHE A 429 4.03 37.27 22.01
CA PHE A 429 3.77 36.31 23.08
C PHE A 429 4.76 35.13 22.98
N ALA A 430 5.87 35.21 23.71
CA ALA A 430 6.92 34.20 23.65
C ALA A 430 6.44 32.75 23.95
N PRO A 431 5.59 32.48 24.96
CA PRO A 431 5.08 31.13 25.22
C PRO A 431 4.26 30.56 24.05
N LEU A 432 3.40 31.40 23.45
CA LEU A 432 2.60 31.02 22.29
C LEU A 432 3.49 30.73 21.07
N LYS A 433 4.46 31.60 20.80
CA LYS A 433 5.42 31.44 19.70
C LYS A 433 6.20 30.14 19.82
N GLU A 434 6.73 29.83 21.00
CA GLU A 434 7.46 28.58 21.24
C GLU A 434 6.57 27.35 21.07
N LYS A 435 5.35 27.38 21.61
CA LYS A 435 4.35 26.31 21.41
C LYS A 435 4.05 26.06 19.94
N ILE A 436 3.80 27.13 19.16
CA ILE A 436 3.50 27.05 17.72
C ILE A 436 4.69 26.50 16.93
N LEU A 437 5.92 26.99 17.16
CA LEU A 437 7.12 26.50 16.47
C LEU A 437 7.42 25.02 16.78
N GLN A 438 6.99 24.53 17.93
CA GLN A 438 7.04 23.10 18.29
C GLN A 438 5.85 22.28 17.76
N ARG A 439 4.92 22.83 16.96
CA ARG A 439 3.83 22.07 16.33
C ARG A 439 4.26 21.62 14.93
N ALA A 440 4.05 20.34 14.67
CA ALA A 440 4.29 19.70 13.39
C ALA A 440 2.95 19.38 12.67
N SER A 441 1.96 20.27 12.79
CA SER A 441 0.73 20.17 12.01
C SER A 441 1.03 20.53 10.56
N VAL A 442 0.57 19.66 9.66
CA VAL A 442 0.83 19.75 8.22
C VAL A 442 -0.47 20.03 7.46
N LEU A 443 -0.32 20.65 6.30
CA LEU A 443 -1.38 20.79 5.31
C LEU A 443 -0.89 20.08 4.05
N GLN A 444 -1.50 18.94 3.74
CA GLN A 444 -1.30 18.24 2.48
C GLN A 444 -2.18 18.90 1.42
N VAL A 445 -1.63 19.26 0.26
CA VAL A 445 -2.34 19.95 -0.82
C VAL A 445 -2.01 19.28 -2.15
N THR A 446 -3.03 18.68 -2.77
CA THR A 446 -2.91 18.02 -4.07
C THR A 446 -3.76 18.77 -5.09
N ILE A 447 -3.14 19.26 -6.16
CA ILE A 447 -3.88 19.82 -7.29
C ILE A 447 -4.20 18.69 -8.26
N ILE A 448 -5.49 18.50 -8.53
CA ILE A 448 -5.99 17.46 -9.44
C ILE A 448 -6.84 18.08 -10.55
N GLU A 449 -6.77 17.52 -11.76
CA GLU A 449 -7.68 17.84 -12.87
C GLU A 449 -8.72 16.72 -13.03
N ASN A 450 -9.98 17.10 -13.23
CA ASN A 450 -11.05 16.16 -13.55
C ASN A 450 -10.98 15.74 -15.03
N LYS A 451 -10.99 14.44 -15.30
CA LYS A 451 -10.86 13.86 -16.64
C LYS A 451 -12.17 13.83 -17.44
N GLU A 452 -13.30 13.86 -16.75
CA GLU A 452 -14.65 13.88 -17.36
C GLU A 452 -15.04 15.30 -17.80
N VAL A 453 -14.58 16.32 -17.08
CA VAL A 453 -14.90 17.74 -17.30
C VAL A 453 -13.59 18.56 -17.42
N PRO A 454 -12.93 18.57 -18.60
CA PRO A 454 -11.62 19.20 -18.79
C PRO A 454 -11.53 20.67 -18.34
N ASN A 455 -10.32 21.10 -17.95
CA ASN A 455 -10.03 22.42 -17.37
C ASN A 455 -10.74 22.71 -16.03
N ASN A 456 -11.37 21.71 -15.38
CA ASN A 456 -11.84 21.81 -14.00
C ASN A 456 -10.84 21.14 -13.07
N TYR A 457 -10.31 21.94 -12.15
CA TYR A 457 -9.32 21.54 -11.17
C TYR A 457 -9.93 21.56 -9.77
N ILE A 458 -9.39 20.73 -8.89
CA ILE A 458 -9.67 20.76 -7.47
C ILE A 458 -8.35 20.98 -6.74
N CYS A 459 -8.32 21.99 -5.88
CA CYS A 459 -7.34 22.09 -4.80
C CYS A 459 -7.85 21.17 -3.69
N LEU A 460 -7.29 19.97 -3.59
CA LEU A 460 -7.67 18.99 -2.58
C LEU A 460 -6.71 19.11 -1.39
N ALA A 461 -7.22 19.66 -0.29
CA ALA A 461 -6.48 19.90 0.94
C ALA A 461 -6.89 18.90 2.03
N ASN A 462 -5.90 18.48 2.83
CA ASN A 462 -6.08 17.59 3.97
C ASN A 462 -5.20 18.06 5.15
N THR A 463 -5.74 18.13 6.36
CA THR A 463 -4.98 18.49 7.57
C THR A 463 -5.39 17.70 8.81
N HIS A 464 -4.52 17.72 9.81
CA HIS A 464 -4.84 17.37 11.19
C HIS A 464 -4.26 18.48 12.11
N LEU A 465 -5.16 19.30 12.67
CA LEU A 465 -4.83 20.41 13.56
C LEU A 465 -4.46 19.94 15.00
N TYR A 466 -4.11 20.87 15.89
CA TYR A 466 -3.57 20.49 17.19
C TYR A 466 -4.67 20.07 18.20
N PHE A 467 -4.58 18.84 18.69
CA PHE A 467 -5.58 18.18 19.53
C PHE A 467 -5.82 18.77 20.93
N HIS A 468 -4.88 19.54 21.48
CA HIS A 468 -4.94 19.91 22.90
C HIS A 468 -6.16 20.79 23.22
N PRO A 469 -7.05 20.44 24.17
CA PRO A 469 -8.33 21.13 24.34
C PRO A 469 -8.23 22.65 24.45
N GLN A 470 -7.32 23.15 25.30
CA GLN A 470 -7.10 24.58 25.56
C GLN A 470 -6.37 25.36 24.43
N ALA A 471 -6.10 24.74 23.28
CA ALA A 471 -5.31 25.32 22.20
C ALA A 471 -6.16 25.84 21.01
N CYS A 472 -7.35 26.40 21.28
CA CYS A 472 -8.21 26.97 20.24
C CYS A 472 -7.49 28.11 19.48
N ASN A 473 -6.79 29.00 20.19
CA ASN A 473 -5.93 30.03 19.59
C ASN A 473 -4.94 29.46 18.56
N ILE A 474 -4.21 28.38 18.90
CA ILE A 474 -3.25 27.71 18.00
C ILE A 474 -3.96 27.08 16.79
N ARG A 475 -5.10 26.40 17.01
CA ARG A 475 -5.91 25.84 15.91
C ARG A 475 -6.40 26.91 14.96
N LEU A 476 -6.89 28.03 15.49
CA LEU A 476 -7.40 29.17 14.73
C LEU A 476 -6.29 29.85 13.89
N ILE A 477 -5.10 30.03 14.47
CA ILE A 477 -3.91 30.51 13.73
C ILE A 477 -3.56 29.55 12.59
N HIS A 478 -3.47 28.24 12.87
CA HIS A 478 -3.15 27.24 11.86
C HIS A 478 -4.21 27.14 10.75
N ALA A 479 -5.50 27.27 11.10
CA ALA A 479 -6.60 27.33 10.14
C ALA A 479 -6.49 28.57 9.24
N ALA A 480 -6.19 29.75 9.81
CA ALA A 480 -5.98 30.98 9.03
C ALA A 480 -4.80 30.88 8.07
N VAL A 481 -3.67 30.31 8.52
CA VAL A 481 -2.49 30.05 7.70
C VAL A 481 -2.84 29.12 6.53
N ALA A 482 -3.56 28.02 6.80
CA ALA A 482 -4.04 27.13 5.76
C ALA A 482 -4.95 27.85 4.77
N MET A 483 -5.91 28.64 5.25
CA MET A 483 -6.85 29.36 4.38
C MET A 483 -6.19 30.41 3.49
N ARG A 484 -5.20 31.15 4.01
CA ARG A 484 -4.42 32.09 3.20
C ARG A 484 -3.59 31.38 2.13
N TYR A 485 -2.93 30.27 2.50
CA TYR A 485 -2.18 29.45 1.55
C TYR A 485 -3.09 28.90 0.44
N LEU A 486 -4.21 28.28 0.81
CA LEU A 486 -5.17 27.68 -0.13
C LEU A 486 -5.83 28.73 -1.03
N THR A 487 -6.15 29.92 -0.50
CA THR A 487 -6.64 31.05 -1.31
C THR A 487 -5.61 31.47 -2.35
N ASN A 488 -4.36 31.70 -1.94
CA ASN A 488 -3.27 32.10 -2.84
C ASN A 488 -2.97 31.04 -3.92
N VAL A 489 -3.00 29.75 -3.55
CA VAL A 489 -2.89 28.64 -4.50
C VAL A 489 -4.05 28.67 -5.50
N CYS A 490 -5.30 28.75 -5.03
CA CYS A 490 -6.46 28.81 -5.93
C CYS A 490 -6.40 30.03 -6.86
N ASP A 491 -6.03 31.21 -6.35
CA ASP A 491 -5.96 32.43 -7.14
C ASP A 491 -4.83 32.42 -8.18
N THR A 492 -3.71 31.75 -7.89
CA THR A 492 -2.64 31.49 -8.88
C THR A 492 -3.19 30.69 -10.07
N TYR A 493 -3.92 29.59 -9.81
CA TYR A 493 -4.53 28.79 -10.87
C TYR A 493 -5.65 29.55 -11.60
N LYS A 494 -6.45 30.39 -10.92
CA LYS A 494 -7.43 31.27 -11.58
C LYS A 494 -6.77 32.26 -12.54
N GLN A 495 -5.62 32.84 -12.17
CA GLN A 495 -4.84 33.74 -13.04
C GLN A 495 -4.33 33.02 -14.31
N GLU A 496 -4.05 31.72 -14.22
CA GLU A 496 -3.74 30.85 -15.37
C GLU A 496 -4.98 30.41 -16.20
N ASN A 497 -6.15 31.03 -15.98
CA ASN A 497 -7.45 30.67 -16.57
C ASN A 497 -7.90 29.23 -16.28
N LYS A 498 -7.42 28.62 -15.19
CA LYS A 498 -7.86 27.31 -14.73
C LYS A 498 -9.10 27.46 -13.85
N LYS A 499 -10.13 26.66 -14.12
CA LYS A 499 -11.31 26.63 -13.25
C LYS A 499 -11.02 25.75 -12.03
N ILE A 500 -10.40 26.29 -10.99
CA ILE A 500 -10.11 25.57 -9.74
C ILE A 500 -11.21 25.78 -8.68
N SER A 501 -11.47 24.74 -7.87
CA SER A 501 -12.36 24.75 -6.70
C SER A 501 -11.61 24.22 -5.47
N LEU A 502 -11.96 24.66 -4.27
CA LEU A 502 -11.41 24.09 -3.04
C LEU A 502 -12.26 22.91 -2.53
N VAL A 503 -11.58 21.84 -2.12
CA VAL A 503 -12.11 20.83 -1.19
C VAL A 503 -11.09 20.71 -0.05
N PHE A 504 -11.48 21.02 1.17
CA PHE A 504 -10.62 21.00 2.35
C PHE A 504 -11.17 20.02 3.40
N CYS A 505 -10.60 18.82 3.41
CA CYS A 505 -10.87 17.78 4.39
C CYS A 505 -9.95 17.91 5.60
N GLY A 506 -10.33 17.32 6.73
CA GLY A 506 -9.42 17.21 7.86
C GLY A 506 -10.09 16.86 9.17
N ASP A 507 -9.24 16.50 10.12
CA ASP A 507 -9.55 16.58 11.55
C ASP A 507 -9.08 17.97 12.02
N PHE A 508 -10.04 18.85 12.28
CA PHE A 508 -9.77 20.22 12.70
C PHE A 508 -9.64 20.34 14.22
N ASN A 509 -9.91 19.27 14.98
CA ASN A 509 -9.95 19.27 16.45
C ASN A 509 -10.75 20.45 17.04
N SER A 510 -11.83 20.85 16.35
CA SER A 510 -12.56 22.08 16.65
C SER A 510 -14.07 21.92 16.42
N GLY A 511 -14.87 22.11 17.47
CA GLY A 511 -16.33 22.02 17.41
C GLY A 511 -16.97 23.13 16.55
N PRO A 512 -18.24 22.98 16.11
CA PRO A 512 -18.93 23.97 15.27
C PRO A 512 -19.15 25.33 15.94
N HIS A 513 -18.98 25.39 17.26
CA HIS A 513 -19.15 26.58 18.09
C HIS A 513 -17.84 27.36 18.31
N LEU A 514 -16.73 26.92 17.70
CA LEU A 514 -15.39 27.50 17.86
C LEU A 514 -14.96 28.31 16.62
N GLY A 515 -13.94 29.15 16.81
CA GLY A 515 -13.48 30.14 15.84
C GLY A 515 -12.97 29.53 14.53
N VAL A 516 -12.47 28.29 14.53
CA VAL A 516 -12.07 27.61 13.28
C VAL A 516 -13.28 27.39 12.37
N TYR A 517 -14.42 26.91 12.91
CA TYR A 517 -15.63 26.68 12.12
C TYR A 517 -16.21 28.03 11.66
N GLN A 518 -16.26 29.02 12.55
CA GLN A 518 -16.67 30.39 12.20
C GLN A 518 -15.80 30.97 11.08
N LEU A 519 -14.47 30.82 11.12
CA LEU A 519 -13.58 31.31 10.07
C LEU A 519 -13.99 30.73 8.71
N MET A 520 -14.13 29.40 8.62
CA MET A 520 -14.45 28.71 7.37
C MET A 520 -15.81 29.12 6.79
N THR A 521 -16.86 29.16 7.63
CA THR A 521 -18.25 29.30 7.15
C THR A 521 -18.80 30.73 7.19
N ALA A 522 -18.27 31.59 8.06
CA ALA A 522 -18.66 32.99 8.17
C ALA A 522 -17.59 33.96 7.64
N GLN A 523 -16.49 33.44 7.09
CA GLN A 523 -15.39 34.19 6.44
C GLN A 523 -14.65 35.20 7.33
N PHE A 524 -15.01 35.32 8.61
CA PHE A 524 -14.52 36.34 9.53
C PHE A 524 -14.52 35.88 10.99
N VAL A 525 -13.44 36.14 11.71
CA VAL A 525 -13.34 36.01 13.17
C VAL A 525 -12.81 37.32 13.75
N PRO A 526 -13.54 37.96 14.69
CA PRO A 526 -13.14 39.23 15.28
C PRO A 526 -11.99 39.08 16.29
N SER A 527 -11.41 40.21 16.66
CA SER A 527 -10.27 40.32 17.59
C SER A 527 -10.65 40.04 19.05
N ASP A 528 -11.93 40.07 19.40
CA ASP A 528 -12.47 39.78 20.73
C ASP A 528 -13.05 38.36 20.87
N HIS A 529 -12.88 37.48 19.86
CA HIS A 529 -13.39 36.12 19.88
C HIS A 529 -12.78 35.27 21.01
N ALA A 530 -13.62 34.52 21.74
CA ALA A 530 -13.23 33.80 22.96
C ALA A 530 -12.06 32.82 22.80
N ASP A 531 -11.96 32.15 21.63
CA ASP A 531 -10.85 31.23 21.31
C ASP A 531 -9.46 31.86 21.43
N TRP A 532 -9.34 33.19 21.26
CA TRP A 532 -8.06 33.87 21.41
C TRP A 532 -7.50 33.78 22.83
N ASN A 533 -8.35 33.61 23.84
CA ASN A 533 -7.96 33.47 25.25
C ASN A 533 -8.09 32.02 25.77
N SER A 534 -8.11 31.01 24.89
CA SER A 534 -8.34 29.62 25.29
C SER A 534 -7.27 29.01 26.21
N ALA A 535 -6.07 29.61 26.22
CA ALA A 535 -4.92 29.20 27.02
C ALA A 535 -4.59 30.17 28.18
N GLY A 536 -5.42 31.21 28.39
CA GLY A 536 -5.19 32.25 29.39
C GLY A 536 -4.27 33.39 28.92
N ASP A 537 -4.09 34.39 29.80
CA ASP A 537 -3.54 35.71 29.47
C ASP A 537 -2.12 35.69 28.88
N GLU A 538 -1.29 34.67 29.17
CA GLU A 538 0.08 34.55 28.66
C GLU A 538 0.15 34.17 27.16
N GLU A 539 -0.96 33.69 26.60
CA GLU A 539 -1.09 33.22 25.21
C GLU A 539 -2.27 33.88 24.47
N HIS A 540 -2.79 34.99 25.03
CA HIS A 540 -3.96 35.72 24.54
C HIS A 540 -3.60 36.72 23.43
N ILE A 541 -4.19 36.57 22.23
CA ILE A 541 -4.06 37.54 21.15
C ILE A 541 -5.30 38.46 21.09
N SER A 542 -5.13 39.73 21.43
CA SER A 542 -6.25 40.70 21.53
C SER A 542 -6.44 41.65 20.34
N ASN A 543 -5.58 41.59 19.32
CA ASN A 543 -5.56 42.55 18.20
C ASN A 543 -5.50 41.87 16.82
N LEU A 544 -5.95 40.61 16.70
CA LEU A 544 -5.91 39.87 15.45
C LEU A 544 -7.32 39.54 14.94
N GLU A 545 -7.66 40.12 13.79
CA GLU A 545 -8.86 39.77 13.04
C GLU A 545 -8.47 38.86 11.87
N LEU A 546 -9.27 37.82 11.64
CA LEU A 546 -9.03 36.87 10.56
C LEU A 546 -10.16 36.94 9.54
N HIS A 547 -9.81 36.87 8.26
CA HIS A 547 -10.78 36.85 7.18
C HIS A 547 -10.27 36.08 5.94
N HIS A 548 -11.19 35.62 5.09
CA HIS A 548 -10.89 35.12 3.74
C HIS A 548 -12.04 35.38 2.77
N ALA A 549 -11.78 35.27 1.46
CA ALA A 549 -12.77 35.60 0.41
C ALA A 549 -13.51 34.39 -0.20
N MET A 550 -13.17 33.15 0.17
CA MET A 550 -13.80 31.96 -0.41
C MET A 550 -15.14 31.62 0.26
N ASN A 551 -16.17 31.31 -0.55
CA ASN A 551 -17.51 30.95 -0.07
C ASN A 551 -17.58 29.45 0.27
N ILE A 552 -17.44 29.11 1.56
CA ILE A 552 -17.19 27.73 2.00
C ILE A 552 -18.28 27.23 2.95
N GLU A 553 -18.71 25.98 2.76
CA GLU A 553 -19.62 25.27 3.68
C GLU A 553 -19.08 23.88 4.04
N SER A 554 -19.52 23.34 5.19
CA SER A 554 -19.30 21.92 5.52
C SER A 554 -20.29 21.06 4.74
N ALA A 555 -19.79 20.26 3.79
CA ALA A 555 -20.60 19.41 2.92
C ALA A 555 -21.40 18.34 3.68
N CYS A 556 -20.93 17.90 4.85
CA CYS A 556 -21.64 16.98 5.74
C CYS A 556 -22.42 17.71 6.86
N GLY A 557 -22.49 19.04 6.82
CA GLY A 557 -23.09 19.88 7.86
C GLY A 557 -22.33 19.77 9.18
N THR A 558 -23.09 19.78 10.27
CA THR A 558 -22.60 19.65 11.65
C THR A 558 -23.32 18.46 12.32
N PRO A 559 -22.82 17.22 12.17
CA PRO A 559 -23.39 16.07 12.89
C PRO A 559 -23.29 16.26 14.42
N PRO A 560 -23.99 15.43 15.22
CA PRO A 560 -23.92 15.51 16.69
C PRO A 560 -22.54 15.20 17.26
N TYR A 561 -21.73 14.43 16.53
CA TYR A 561 -20.33 14.13 16.81
C TYR A 561 -19.70 13.46 15.58
N THR A 562 -18.38 13.54 15.46
CA THR A 562 -17.57 12.72 14.55
C THR A 562 -16.53 11.89 15.30
N ASN A 563 -15.99 12.40 16.42
CA ASN A 563 -15.25 11.64 17.43
C ASN A 563 -16.21 11.21 18.57
N PHE A 564 -16.11 9.97 19.05
CA PHE A 564 -16.91 9.49 20.19
C PHE A 564 -16.13 8.53 21.10
N THR A 565 -15.62 9.05 22.22
CA THR A 565 -15.00 8.28 23.30
C THR A 565 -15.86 8.29 24.57
N LYS A 566 -15.48 7.51 25.58
CA LYS A 566 -16.24 7.36 26.84
C LYS A 566 -16.41 8.68 27.63
N GLY A 567 -15.50 9.64 27.47
CA GLY A 567 -15.50 10.92 28.20
C GLY A 567 -15.66 12.16 27.32
N PHE A 568 -15.59 12.02 26.00
CA PHE A 568 -15.60 13.13 25.06
C PHE A 568 -16.31 12.73 23.76
N ARG A 569 -17.14 13.62 23.23
CA ARG A 569 -17.76 13.50 21.91
C ARG A 569 -17.98 14.91 21.35
N GLU A 570 -17.60 15.12 20.10
CA GLU A 570 -17.73 16.40 19.40
C GLU A 570 -17.58 16.16 17.89
N THR A 571 -18.07 17.11 17.10
CA THR A 571 -17.80 17.16 15.66
C THR A 571 -16.49 17.91 15.45
N LEU A 572 -15.44 17.15 15.10
CA LEU A 572 -14.07 17.64 14.90
C LEU A 572 -13.65 17.57 13.43
N ASP A 573 -14.25 16.65 12.68
CA ASP A 573 -13.95 16.38 11.27
C ASP A 573 -14.90 17.17 10.37
N TYR A 574 -14.39 17.67 9.25
CA TYR A 574 -15.19 18.37 8.25
C TYR A 574 -14.71 18.06 6.82
N ILE A 575 -15.63 18.19 5.87
CA ILE A 575 -15.34 18.27 4.44
C ILE A 575 -15.83 19.65 4.00
N PHE A 576 -14.95 20.64 4.00
CA PHE A 576 -15.26 22.00 3.55
C PHE A 576 -15.17 22.09 2.02
N ILE A 577 -16.17 22.68 1.36
CA ILE A 577 -16.21 22.80 -0.11
C ILE A 577 -16.43 24.24 -0.57
N ASP A 578 -15.83 24.60 -1.71
CA ASP A 578 -16.08 25.85 -2.43
C ASP A 578 -17.47 25.85 -3.09
N THR A 579 -18.39 26.58 -2.47
CA THR A 579 -19.80 26.66 -2.87
C THR A 579 -20.05 27.55 -4.08
N ASP A 580 -19.08 28.34 -4.56
CA ASP A 580 -19.24 29.06 -5.83
C ASP A 580 -19.28 28.08 -7.02
N ARG A 581 -18.72 26.89 -6.83
CA ARG A 581 -18.40 25.97 -7.92
C ARG A 581 -18.75 24.50 -7.68
N LEU A 582 -18.97 24.09 -6.45
CA LEU A 582 -19.40 22.74 -6.07
C LEU A 582 -20.78 22.80 -5.42
N GLU A 583 -21.58 21.74 -5.59
CA GLU A 583 -22.78 21.48 -4.79
C GLU A 583 -22.81 20.03 -4.31
N VAL A 584 -23.32 19.85 -3.08
CA VAL A 584 -23.55 18.53 -2.48
C VAL A 584 -24.78 17.89 -3.12
N THR A 585 -24.61 16.69 -3.66
CA THR A 585 -25.72 15.89 -4.23
C THR A 585 -26.25 14.89 -3.21
N LYS A 586 -25.40 14.42 -2.29
CA LYS A 586 -25.74 13.44 -1.27
C LYS A 586 -24.75 13.44 -0.10
N VAL A 587 -25.24 13.12 1.10
CA VAL A 587 -24.42 12.82 2.28
C VAL A 587 -24.75 11.41 2.74
N VAL A 588 -23.75 10.58 3.03
CA VAL A 588 -24.01 9.25 3.61
C VAL A 588 -24.19 9.40 5.11
N PRO A 589 -25.31 8.93 5.70
CA PRO A 589 -25.54 9.07 7.13
C PRO A 589 -24.40 8.43 7.95
N LEU A 590 -24.09 9.02 9.09
CA LEU A 590 -23.25 8.39 10.12
C LEU A 590 -23.98 7.16 10.69
N PRO A 591 -23.27 6.21 11.33
CA PRO A 591 -23.90 5.14 12.09
C PRO A 591 -24.89 5.69 13.13
N SER A 592 -25.89 4.88 13.49
CA SER A 592 -26.87 5.30 14.49
C SER A 592 -26.22 5.46 15.88
N HIS A 593 -26.84 6.25 16.77
CA HIS A 593 -26.34 6.36 18.15
C HIS A 593 -26.35 5.01 18.88
N GLU A 594 -27.29 4.13 18.55
CA GLU A 594 -27.33 2.75 19.03
C GLU A 594 -26.11 1.95 18.55
N ASP A 595 -25.76 2.02 17.26
CA ASP A 595 -24.55 1.36 16.72
C ASP A 595 -23.28 1.83 17.43
N VAL A 596 -23.13 3.14 17.62
CA VAL A 596 -21.95 3.77 18.25
C VAL A 596 -21.82 3.43 19.73
N THR A 597 -22.94 3.30 20.45
CA THR A 597 -22.94 3.04 21.90
C THR A 597 -23.09 1.58 22.29
N ALA A 598 -23.35 0.68 21.32
CA ALA A 598 -23.47 -0.77 21.55
C ALA A 598 -22.24 -1.38 22.26
N ASN A 599 -21.05 -0.80 22.04
CA ASN A 599 -19.79 -1.18 22.70
C ASN A 599 -19.28 -0.08 23.66
N ILE A 600 -20.19 0.67 24.28
CA ILE A 600 -19.96 1.84 25.17
C ILE A 600 -19.50 3.08 24.39
N ALA A 601 -18.42 2.99 23.62
CA ALA A 601 -17.88 4.06 22.79
C ALA A 601 -16.99 3.50 21.66
N LEU A 602 -16.20 4.38 21.01
CA LEU A 602 -15.26 4.04 19.97
C LEU A 602 -13.79 4.15 20.47
N PRO A 603 -12.82 3.40 19.90
CA PRO A 603 -13.02 2.31 18.93
C PRO A 603 -13.60 1.06 19.61
N SER A 604 -13.99 0.05 18.81
CA SER A 604 -14.55 -1.21 19.33
C SER A 604 -14.26 -2.39 18.43
N ILE A 605 -14.76 -3.58 18.79
CA ILE A 605 -14.69 -4.78 17.93
C ILE A 605 -15.32 -4.60 16.54
N VAL A 606 -16.18 -3.59 16.33
CA VAL A 606 -16.85 -3.30 15.04
C VAL A 606 -16.48 -1.93 14.45
N PHE A 607 -15.67 -1.14 15.15
CA PHE A 607 -15.24 0.20 14.71
C PHE A 607 -13.72 0.38 14.91
N PRO A 608 -12.94 0.60 13.84
CA PRO A 608 -11.48 0.62 13.92
C PRO A 608 -10.84 1.96 14.28
N SER A 609 -11.63 3.00 14.51
CA SER A 609 -11.18 4.34 14.91
C SER A 609 -12.13 4.89 15.98
N ASP A 610 -11.67 5.85 16.77
CA ASP A 610 -12.53 6.67 17.65
C ASP A 610 -13.28 7.77 16.88
N HIS A 611 -12.94 7.99 15.61
CA HIS A 611 -13.65 8.84 14.66
C HIS A 611 -14.59 8.05 13.73
N LEU A 612 -15.49 8.77 13.07
CA LEU A 612 -16.44 8.28 12.08
C LEU A 612 -16.20 8.95 10.72
N ALA A 613 -15.97 8.16 9.68
CA ALA A 613 -15.70 8.69 8.33
C ALA A 613 -16.85 9.59 7.83
N LEU A 614 -16.53 10.82 7.41
CA LEU A 614 -17.46 11.69 6.68
C LEU A 614 -17.45 11.32 5.19
N ILE A 615 -18.62 11.34 4.56
CA ILE A 615 -18.78 10.93 3.14
C ILE A 615 -19.87 11.77 2.48
N CYS A 616 -19.53 12.41 1.36
CA CYS A 616 -20.49 13.13 0.52
C CYS A 616 -20.20 12.91 -0.97
N ASP A 617 -21.27 12.84 -1.78
CA ASP A 617 -21.20 12.94 -3.23
C ASP A 617 -21.42 14.42 -3.59
N VAL A 618 -20.56 14.97 -4.44
CA VAL A 618 -20.60 16.37 -4.91
C VAL A 618 -20.44 16.42 -6.43
N LYS A 619 -20.79 17.55 -7.05
CA LYS A 619 -20.54 17.81 -8.47
C LYS A 619 -20.20 19.28 -8.72
N PHE A 620 -19.68 19.57 -9.92
CA PHE A 620 -19.50 20.94 -10.37
C PHE A 620 -20.85 21.60 -10.68
N LYS A 621 -21.00 22.87 -10.27
CA LYS A 621 -22.10 23.75 -10.71
C LYS A 621 -21.95 24.08 -12.20
N VAL A 622 -23.10 24.24 -12.87
CA VAL A 622 -23.24 24.46 -14.33
C VAL A 622 -23.12 25.94 -14.68
#